data_AF-A0A519EMD6-F1
#
_entry.id   AF-A0A519EMD6-F1
#
_cell.length_a   1.000
_cell.length_b   1.000
_cell.length_c   1.000
_cell.angle_alpha   90.00
_cell.angle_beta   90.00
_cell.angle_gamma   90.00
#
_symmetry.space_group_name_H-M   'P 1'
#
loop_
_entity.id
_entity.type
_entity.pdbx_description
1 polymer ?
#
loop_
_entity_poly.entity_id
_entity_poly.type
_entity_poly.pdbx_seq_one_letter_code
_entity_poly.pdbx_strand_id
1 'polypeptide(L)'
;MPHLLSRRAALGHLGAAAAALAAPPLLAQGKWPDKPIRIRDFAPVTQVALVPYVLITGPNQPDASLRDLIARAKAKPGSVDYGSLGIGSGPHVVMEMMNNMAGIQMVHIPYKGSPLADVMAGQMPLAFEPATTAIPLVKSGKLRALAITSKKRSAALPDVPAVAELLPGYDGDGWQGFYVPAATPKDIVQRFNTEIVKVLNQPDVQRKLVDLGLQPVGSTIDAFAKVSRDEYAKWGKIAKANNIRIES
;
A
#
# COMPACT_ATOMS: atom_id res chain seq x y z
N MET A 1 -6.84 51.64 15.79
CA MET A 1 -7.23 50.55 16.72
C MET A 1 -7.23 49.24 15.94
N PRO A 2 -6.31 48.31 16.23
CA PRO A 2 -6.19 47.04 15.50
C PRO A 2 -7.24 46.05 16.02
N HIS A 3 -8.04 45.48 15.12
CA HIS A 3 -8.99 44.43 15.49
C HIS A 3 -8.27 43.11 15.75
N LEU A 4 -8.33 42.70 17.01
CA LEU A 4 -7.94 41.39 17.54
C LEU A 4 -8.69 40.27 16.79
N LEU A 5 -8.00 39.57 15.90
CA LEU A 5 -8.43 38.25 15.44
C LEU A 5 -8.30 37.27 16.62
N SER A 6 -9.44 36.82 17.13
CA SER A 6 -9.53 35.93 18.29
C SER A 6 -8.72 34.64 18.09
N ARG A 7 -8.17 34.11 19.19
CA ARG A 7 -7.35 32.88 19.24
C ARG A 7 -8.02 31.64 18.63
N ARG A 8 -9.33 31.67 18.32
CA ARG A 8 -10.03 30.59 17.58
C ARG A 8 -9.78 30.61 16.06
N ALA A 9 -9.47 31.76 15.45
CA ALA A 9 -9.16 31.83 14.02
C ALA A 9 -7.74 31.32 13.70
N ALA A 10 -6.79 31.48 14.63
CA ALA A 10 -5.43 30.97 14.49
C ALA A 10 -5.35 29.43 14.61
N LEU A 11 -6.31 28.80 15.29
CA LEU A 11 -6.39 27.34 15.44
C LEU A 11 -7.18 26.66 14.30
N GLY A 12 -8.03 27.39 13.56
CA GLY A 12 -8.76 26.87 12.39
C GLY A 12 -7.90 26.71 11.13
N HIS A 13 -6.82 27.50 11.00
CA HIS A 13 -5.93 27.48 9.84
C HIS A 13 -4.67 26.60 10.01
N LEU A 14 -4.46 26.03 11.20
CA LEU A 14 -3.40 25.05 11.46
C LEU A 14 -3.90 23.59 11.40
N GLY A 15 -5.22 23.38 11.31
CA GLY A 15 -5.86 22.06 11.34
C GLY A 15 -6.24 21.47 9.98
N ALA A 16 -6.04 22.20 8.88
CA ALA A 16 -6.48 21.75 7.55
C ALA A 16 -5.27 21.51 6.63
N ALA A 17 -5.13 20.26 6.19
CA ALA A 17 -4.18 19.73 5.20
C ALA A 17 -2.83 19.16 5.71
N ALA A 18 -2.87 18.30 6.73
CA ALA A 18 -2.02 17.10 6.71
C ALA A 18 -2.87 15.96 6.14
N ALA A 19 -2.98 15.87 4.82
CA ALA A 19 -3.60 14.71 4.19
C ALA A 19 -2.60 13.55 4.25
N ALA A 20 -2.95 12.48 4.97
CA ALA A 20 -2.30 11.18 4.79
C ALA A 20 -2.69 10.65 3.41
N LEU A 21 -1.94 11.08 2.38
CA LEU A 21 -2.10 10.53 1.03
C LEU A 21 -1.28 9.25 0.96
N ALA A 22 -1.94 8.12 1.22
CA ALA A 22 -1.46 6.82 0.77
C ALA A 22 -1.62 6.80 -0.75
N ALA A 23 -0.56 7.09 -1.49
CA ALA A 23 -0.61 7.05 -2.95
C ALA A 23 0.13 5.81 -3.46
N PRO A 24 -0.57 4.74 -3.88
CA PRO A 24 -0.14 4.00 -5.06
C PRO A 24 0.08 5.02 -6.19
N PRO A 25 1.11 4.88 -7.04
CA PRO A 25 1.42 5.86 -8.09
C PRO A 25 0.29 6.09 -9.11
N LEU A 26 -0.76 5.28 -9.09
CA LEU A 26 -1.96 5.45 -9.91
C LEU A 26 -3.04 6.38 -9.32
N LEU A 27 -2.94 6.80 -8.06
CA LEU A 27 -3.90 7.76 -7.47
C LEU A 27 -3.71 9.23 -7.93
N ALA A 28 -2.71 9.51 -8.75
CA ALA A 28 -2.56 10.79 -9.44
C ALA A 28 -3.52 10.97 -10.65
N GLN A 29 -4.62 10.20 -10.72
CA GLN A 29 -5.66 10.35 -11.75
C GLN A 29 -7.04 10.67 -11.18
N GLY A 30 -7.14 10.95 -9.87
CA GLY A 30 -8.36 11.50 -9.28
C GLY A 30 -8.58 12.96 -9.69
N LYS A 31 -9.83 13.30 -10.04
CA LYS A 31 -10.26 14.69 -10.21
C LYS A 31 -10.54 15.29 -8.82
N TRP A 32 -9.74 16.26 -8.37
CA TRP A 32 -10.26 17.35 -7.54
C TRP A 32 -11.17 18.18 -8.44
N PRO A 33 -12.26 18.84 -7.98
CA PRO A 33 -13.17 19.56 -8.89
C PRO A 33 -12.34 20.43 -9.84
N ASP A 34 -12.37 20.05 -11.11
CA ASP A 34 -11.79 20.70 -12.29
C ASP A 34 -10.27 20.64 -12.55
N LYS A 35 -9.44 19.85 -11.82
CA LYS A 35 -8.00 19.68 -12.17
C LYS A 35 -7.43 18.27 -11.96
N PRO A 36 -6.61 17.75 -12.91
CA PRO A 36 -5.86 16.52 -12.71
C PRO A 36 -4.77 16.72 -11.65
N ILE A 37 -4.79 15.90 -10.61
CA ILE A 37 -3.83 15.93 -9.51
C ILE A 37 -2.49 15.32 -9.96
N ARG A 38 -1.40 16.08 -9.95
CA ARG A 38 -0.07 15.57 -10.34
C ARG A 38 0.85 15.47 -9.12
N ILE A 39 1.81 14.55 -9.14
CA ILE A 39 2.82 14.41 -8.06
C ILE A 39 3.54 15.73 -7.78
N ARG A 40 3.81 16.53 -8.82
CA ARG A 40 4.45 17.86 -8.69
C ARG A 40 3.62 18.90 -7.93
N ASP A 41 2.33 18.65 -7.74
CA ASP A 41 1.43 19.56 -7.02
C ASP A 41 1.56 19.38 -5.50
N PHE A 42 2.42 18.45 -5.04
CA PHE A 42 2.67 18.15 -3.64
C PHE A 42 4.16 18.18 -3.27
N ALA A 43 4.43 18.58 -2.04
CA ALA A 43 5.70 18.41 -1.37
C ALA A 43 5.62 17.25 -0.35
N PRO A 44 6.58 16.31 -0.36
CA PRO A 44 6.65 15.24 0.64
C PRO A 44 7.01 15.80 2.01
N VAL A 45 6.40 15.26 3.06
CA VAL A 45 6.71 15.61 4.46
C VAL A 45 7.46 14.48 5.13
N THR A 46 6.88 13.29 5.20
CA THR A 46 7.52 12.11 5.83
C THR A 46 6.81 10.83 5.39
N GLN A 47 7.58 9.76 5.24
CA GLN A 47 7.04 8.41 5.17
C GLN A 47 6.68 7.97 6.59
N VAL A 48 5.42 7.58 6.78
CA VAL A 48 4.88 7.16 8.06
C VAL A 48 5.21 5.69 8.32
N ALA A 49 4.88 4.84 7.37
CA ALA A 49 5.03 3.40 7.50
C ALA A 49 5.14 2.70 6.14
N LEU A 50 5.73 1.51 6.13
CA LEU A 50 5.50 0.52 5.10
C LEU A 50 4.21 -0.25 5.43
N VAL A 51 3.47 -0.59 4.37
CA VAL A 51 2.22 -1.34 4.41
C VAL A 51 2.44 -2.62 3.60
N PRO A 52 2.81 -3.73 4.24
CA PRO A 52 2.86 -5.02 3.58
C PRO A 52 1.46 -5.43 3.09
N TYR A 53 1.42 -6.16 1.99
CA TYR A 53 0.23 -6.87 1.54
C TYR A 53 0.37 -8.36 1.87
N VAL A 54 -0.74 -8.97 2.28
CA VAL A 54 -0.84 -10.41 2.51
C VAL A 54 -1.58 -11.02 1.33
N LEU A 55 -0.97 -12.04 0.72
CA LEU A 55 -1.63 -12.87 -0.27
C LEU A 55 -2.61 -13.78 0.47
N ILE A 56 -3.89 -13.48 0.36
CA ILE A 56 -4.96 -14.22 1.05
C ILE A 56 -5.70 -15.14 0.10
N THR A 57 -6.25 -16.21 0.66
CA THR A 57 -7.14 -17.15 0.00
C THR A 57 -8.26 -17.57 0.96
N GLY A 58 -9.39 -18.04 0.41
CA GLY A 58 -10.46 -18.65 1.20
C GLY A 58 -10.00 -19.95 1.88
N PRO A 59 -10.61 -20.34 3.02
CA PRO A 59 -10.17 -21.49 3.81
C PRO A 59 -10.25 -22.83 3.06
N ASN A 60 -11.20 -22.96 2.14
CA ASN A 60 -11.45 -24.18 1.36
C ASN A 60 -10.76 -24.21 0.00
N GLN A 61 -9.95 -23.20 -0.34
CA GLN A 61 -9.24 -23.17 -1.61
C GLN A 61 -8.11 -24.22 -1.64
N PRO A 62 -7.72 -24.74 -2.82
CA PRO A 62 -6.81 -25.88 -2.92
C PRO A 62 -5.34 -25.51 -2.67
N ASP A 63 -4.93 -24.25 -2.84
CA ASP A 63 -3.52 -23.87 -2.67
C ASP A 63 -3.17 -23.70 -1.19
N ALA A 64 -2.39 -24.62 -0.65
CA ALA A 64 -1.93 -24.55 0.74
C ALA A 64 -0.76 -23.57 0.93
N SER A 65 -0.04 -23.24 -0.15
CA SER A 65 1.13 -22.37 -0.13
C SER A 65 1.28 -21.54 -1.40
N LEU A 66 2.13 -20.50 -1.34
CA LEU A 66 2.53 -19.73 -2.54
C LEU A 66 3.22 -20.63 -3.59
N ARG A 67 3.94 -21.68 -3.17
CA ARG A 67 4.58 -22.62 -4.09
C ARG A 67 3.55 -23.38 -4.92
N ASP A 68 2.49 -23.86 -4.27
CA ASP A 68 1.41 -24.61 -4.93
C ASP A 68 0.66 -23.72 -5.91
N LEU A 69 0.37 -22.48 -5.51
CA LEU A 69 -0.23 -21.47 -6.38
C LEU A 69 0.61 -21.24 -7.64
N ILE A 70 1.92 -20.99 -7.48
CA ILE A 70 2.84 -20.77 -8.62
C ILE A 70 2.86 -22.00 -9.52
N ALA A 71 2.97 -23.21 -8.96
CA ALA A 71 2.98 -24.45 -9.73
C ALA A 71 1.68 -24.63 -10.53
N ARG A 72 0.53 -24.38 -9.91
CA ARG A 72 -0.79 -24.45 -10.56
C ARG A 72 -0.93 -23.44 -11.69
N ALA A 73 -0.53 -22.20 -11.45
CA ALA A 73 -0.59 -21.13 -12.45
C ALA A 73 0.39 -21.37 -13.62
N LYS A 74 1.54 -22.02 -13.38
CA LYS A 74 2.46 -22.47 -14.45
C LYS A 74 1.87 -23.59 -15.29
N ALA A 75 1.22 -24.57 -14.65
CA ALA A 75 0.66 -25.72 -15.34
C ALA A 75 -0.47 -25.33 -16.30
N LYS A 76 -1.23 -24.28 -15.96
CA LYS A 76 -2.33 -23.78 -16.80
C LYS A 76 -2.40 -22.25 -16.76
N PRO A 77 -1.61 -21.55 -17.61
CA PRO A 77 -1.62 -20.09 -17.69
C PRO A 77 -3.04 -19.54 -17.92
N GLY A 78 -3.40 -18.48 -17.20
CA GLY A 78 -4.70 -17.83 -17.32
C GLY A 78 -5.87 -18.57 -16.65
N SER A 79 -5.64 -19.64 -15.89
CA SER A 79 -6.71 -20.38 -15.20
C SER A 79 -6.94 -19.98 -13.74
N VAL A 80 -6.17 -19.02 -13.24
CA VAL A 80 -6.27 -18.56 -11.85
C VAL A 80 -6.67 -17.10 -11.88
N ASP A 81 -7.82 -16.80 -11.30
CA ASP A 81 -8.32 -15.44 -11.13
C ASP A 81 -7.79 -14.86 -9.82
N TYR A 82 -7.58 -13.54 -9.80
CA TYR A 82 -7.26 -12.81 -8.58
C TYR A 82 -8.00 -11.47 -8.48
N GLY A 83 -8.40 -11.13 -7.26
CA GLY A 83 -9.05 -9.87 -6.94
C GLY A 83 -8.07 -8.77 -6.54
N SER A 84 -8.47 -7.52 -6.72
CA SER A 84 -7.73 -6.35 -6.23
C SER A 84 -8.68 -5.21 -5.89
N LEU A 85 -8.17 -4.14 -5.28
CA LEU A 85 -8.91 -2.89 -5.05
C LEU A 85 -9.04 -2.01 -6.32
N GLY A 86 -8.94 -2.61 -7.50
CA GLY A 86 -9.13 -1.93 -8.78
C GLY A 86 -7.85 -1.81 -9.61
N ILE A 87 -8.02 -1.34 -10.84
CA ILE A 87 -6.95 -1.20 -11.81
C ILE A 87 -5.89 -0.21 -11.29
N GLY A 88 -4.62 -0.61 -11.27
CA GLY A 88 -3.53 0.20 -10.75
C GLY A 88 -3.40 0.33 -9.24
N SER A 89 -4.31 -0.27 -8.48
CA SER A 89 -4.17 -0.31 -7.02
C SER A 89 -2.86 -1.01 -6.62
N GLY A 90 -2.37 -0.73 -5.40
CA GLY A 90 -1.19 -1.40 -4.85
C GLY A 90 -1.27 -2.93 -5.01
N PRO A 91 -2.34 -3.58 -4.53
CA PRO A 91 -2.55 -5.01 -4.71
C PRO A 91 -2.54 -5.53 -6.14
N HIS A 92 -3.04 -4.76 -7.11
CA HIS A 92 -2.93 -5.12 -8.52
C HIS A 92 -1.45 -5.11 -8.96
N VAL A 93 -0.74 -4.00 -8.76
CA VAL A 93 0.63 -3.88 -9.29
C VAL A 93 1.63 -4.84 -8.60
N VAL A 94 1.42 -5.15 -7.32
CA VAL A 94 2.28 -6.11 -6.59
C VAL A 94 1.97 -7.55 -7.00
N MET A 95 0.71 -7.85 -7.39
CA MET A 95 0.37 -9.15 -8.01
C MET A 95 1.03 -9.27 -9.38
N GLU A 96 0.97 -8.24 -10.22
CA GLU A 96 1.61 -8.29 -11.53
C GLU A 96 3.13 -8.39 -11.42
N MET A 97 3.74 -7.72 -10.44
CA MET A 97 5.16 -7.93 -10.15
C MET A 97 5.45 -9.40 -9.80
N MET A 98 4.59 -10.04 -9.01
CA MET A 98 4.74 -11.46 -8.65
C MET A 98 4.57 -12.36 -9.88
N ASN A 99 3.56 -12.10 -10.72
CA ASN A 99 3.31 -12.82 -11.98
C ASN A 99 4.55 -12.79 -12.87
N ASN A 100 5.10 -11.60 -13.10
CA ASN A 100 6.28 -11.39 -13.92
C ASN A 100 7.52 -12.11 -13.38
N MET A 101 7.78 -11.99 -12.08
CA MET A 101 8.94 -12.65 -11.44
C MET A 101 8.82 -14.17 -11.41
N ALA A 102 7.61 -14.69 -11.21
CA ALA A 102 7.35 -16.12 -11.17
C ALA A 102 7.24 -16.75 -12.57
N GLY A 103 7.07 -15.94 -13.63
CA GLY A 103 6.78 -16.40 -14.98
C GLY A 103 5.42 -17.11 -15.07
N ILE A 104 4.40 -16.53 -14.44
CA ILE A 104 3.03 -17.04 -14.45
C ILE A 104 2.05 -16.00 -14.99
N GLN A 105 0.88 -16.45 -15.42
CA GLN A 105 -0.18 -15.58 -15.89
C GLN A 105 -1.45 -15.89 -15.10
N MET A 106 -1.89 -14.93 -14.30
CA MET A 106 -3.17 -14.94 -13.60
C MET A 106 -4.09 -13.88 -14.20
N VAL A 107 -5.40 -14.06 -14.07
CA VAL A 107 -6.41 -13.15 -14.61
C VAL A 107 -6.84 -12.16 -13.54
N HIS A 108 -6.71 -10.87 -13.86
CA HIS A 108 -7.07 -9.79 -12.95
C HIS A 108 -8.57 -9.50 -12.97
N ILE A 109 -9.22 -9.57 -11.81
CA ILE A 109 -10.62 -9.17 -11.61
C ILE A 109 -10.64 -7.91 -10.72
N PRO A 110 -10.85 -6.70 -11.28
CA PRO A 110 -10.85 -5.46 -10.53
C PRO A 110 -12.15 -5.26 -9.73
N TYR A 111 -12.04 -4.96 -8.44
CA TYR A 111 -13.19 -4.60 -7.59
C TYR A 111 -13.25 -3.08 -7.37
N LYS A 112 -14.45 -2.58 -7.05
CA LYS A 112 -14.67 -1.19 -6.59
C LYS A 112 -14.21 -0.95 -5.14
N GLY A 113 -13.89 -2.02 -4.42
CA GLY A 113 -13.46 -2.04 -3.02
C GLY A 113 -12.69 -3.33 -2.73
N SER A 114 -12.48 -3.64 -1.45
CA SER A 114 -11.77 -4.88 -1.10
C SER A 114 -12.57 -6.13 -1.51
N PRO A 115 -11.93 -7.14 -2.16
CA PRO A 115 -12.57 -8.41 -2.51
C PRO A 115 -12.70 -9.38 -1.32
N LEU A 116 -12.41 -8.94 -0.10
CA LEU A 116 -12.36 -9.78 1.11
C LEU A 116 -13.61 -10.66 1.30
N ALA A 117 -14.81 -10.12 1.07
CA ALA A 117 -16.05 -10.87 1.21
C ALA A 117 -16.12 -12.06 0.25
N ASP A 118 -15.75 -11.84 -1.01
CA ASP A 118 -15.75 -12.86 -2.05
C ASP A 118 -14.66 -13.89 -1.84
N VAL A 119 -13.49 -13.49 -1.33
CA VAL A 119 -12.42 -14.43 -0.96
C VAL A 119 -12.86 -15.31 0.21
N MET A 120 -13.48 -14.73 1.25
CA MET A 120 -14.04 -15.51 2.36
C MET A 120 -15.14 -16.47 1.91
N ALA A 121 -15.98 -16.05 0.96
CA ALA A 121 -17.06 -16.86 0.39
C ALA A 121 -16.58 -17.87 -0.68
N GLY A 122 -15.29 -17.84 -1.05
CA GLY A 122 -14.71 -18.72 -2.08
C GLY A 122 -15.08 -18.36 -3.52
N GLN A 123 -15.72 -17.22 -3.76
CA GLN A 123 -16.07 -16.73 -5.11
C GLN A 123 -14.85 -16.14 -5.81
N MET A 124 -13.96 -15.51 -5.06
CA MET A 124 -12.67 -15.03 -5.54
C MET A 124 -11.56 -15.92 -4.98
N PRO A 125 -10.69 -16.54 -5.82
CA PRO A 125 -9.69 -17.47 -5.31
C PRO A 125 -8.71 -16.82 -4.34
N LEU A 126 -8.17 -15.67 -4.72
CA LEU A 126 -7.12 -14.99 -3.98
C LEU A 126 -7.08 -13.49 -4.27
N ALA A 127 -6.45 -12.76 -3.35
CA ALA A 127 -6.16 -11.35 -3.52
C ALA A 127 -4.93 -10.98 -2.68
N PHE A 128 -4.22 -9.94 -3.09
CA PHE A 128 -3.39 -9.21 -2.14
C PHE A 128 -4.28 -8.21 -1.37
N GLU A 129 -4.14 -8.19 -0.06
CA GLU A 129 -4.90 -7.29 0.81
C GLU A 129 -3.94 -6.64 1.82
N PRO A 130 -4.09 -5.35 2.18
CA PRO A 130 -3.27 -4.71 3.21
C PRO A 130 -3.20 -5.55 4.48
N ALA A 131 -2.01 -5.66 5.08
CA ALA A 131 -1.82 -6.42 6.31
C ALA A 131 -2.77 -5.99 7.45
N THR A 132 -3.10 -4.69 7.52
CA THR A 132 -4.02 -4.10 8.49
C THR A 132 -5.42 -4.72 8.47
N THR A 133 -5.92 -5.10 7.29
CA THR A 133 -7.24 -5.72 7.11
C THR A 133 -7.15 -7.24 7.02
N ALA A 134 -6.08 -7.77 6.43
CA ALA A 134 -5.89 -9.21 6.27
C ALA A 134 -5.56 -9.95 7.58
N ILE A 135 -4.65 -9.42 8.41
CA ILE A 135 -4.14 -10.13 9.60
C ILE A 135 -5.25 -10.54 10.57
N PRO A 136 -6.21 -9.67 10.96
CA PRO A 136 -7.29 -10.07 11.87
C PRO A 136 -8.15 -11.22 11.31
N LEU A 137 -8.37 -11.24 10.00
CA LEU A 137 -9.17 -12.26 9.33
C LEU A 137 -8.42 -13.59 9.18
N VAL A 138 -7.11 -13.53 8.97
CA VAL A 138 -6.23 -14.71 8.98
C VAL A 138 -6.16 -15.31 10.39
N LYS A 139 -5.95 -14.48 11.42
CA LYS A 139 -5.90 -14.94 12.82
C LYS A 139 -7.22 -15.55 13.32
N SER A 140 -8.36 -15.10 12.78
CA SER A 140 -9.68 -15.66 13.10
C SER A 140 -10.04 -16.89 12.24
N GLY A 141 -9.18 -17.34 11.34
CA GLY A 141 -9.40 -18.50 10.49
C GLY A 141 -10.41 -18.29 9.35
N LYS A 142 -10.88 -17.05 9.15
CA LYS A 142 -11.79 -16.71 8.04
C LYS A 142 -11.08 -16.67 6.69
N LEU A 143 -9.76 -16.48 6.72
CA LEU A 143 -8.88 -16.49 5.56
C LEU A 143 -7.62 -17.28 5.89
N ARG A 144 -6.96 -17.78 4.84
CA ARG A 144 -5.59 -18.32 4.91
C ARG A 144 -4.63 -17.36 4.22
N ALA A 145 -3.48 -17.12 4.82
CA ALA A 145 -2.40 -16.36 4.22
C ALA A 145 -1.40 -17.29 3.53
N LEU A 146 -1.07 -17.01 2.27
CA LEU A 146 -0.11 -17.78 1.48
C LEU A 146 1.29 -17.17 1.48
N ALA A 147 1.38 -15.84 1.54
CA ALA A 147 2.63 -15.08 1.62
C ALA A 147 2.38 -13.64 2.08
N ILE A 148 3.44 -12.95 2.45
CA ILE A 148 3.44 -11.51 2.73
C ILE A 148 4.51 -10.80 1.90
N THR A 149 4.23 -9.58 1.43
CA THR A 149 5.16 -8.83 0.57
C THR A 149 6.39 -8.28 1.30
N SER A 150 6.34 -8.25 2.64
CA SER A 150 7.43 -7.71 3.43
C SER A 150 8.72 -8.46 3.22
N LYS A 151 9.85 -7.75 3.26
CA LYS A 151 11.20 -8.32 3.04
C LYS A 151 11.51 -9.54 3.90
N LYS A 152 10.85 -9.66 5.05
CA LYS A 152 10.92 -10.78 5.98
C LYS A 152 9.51 -11.12 6.46
N ARG A 153 9.35 -12.30 7.04
CA ARG A 153 8.10 -12.70 7.70
C ARG A 153 7.70 -11.67 8.75
N SER A 154 6.39 -11.42 8.86
CA SER A 154 5.86 -10.52 9.87
C SER A 154 5.79 -11.22 11.22
N ALA A 155 6.14 -10.52 12.30
CA ALA A 155 5.95 -11.03 13.65
C ALA A 155 4.47 -11.33 13.97
N ALA A 156 3.54 -10.65 13.29
CA ALA A 156 2.10 -10.90 13.43
C ALA A 156 1.63 -12.16 12.70
N LEU A 157 2.42 -12.69 11.75
CA LEU A 157 2.16 -13.89 10.96
C LEU A 157 3.48 -14.68 10.76
N PRO A 158 4.08 -15.23 11.83
CA PRO A 158 5.43 -15.80 11.77
C PRO A 158 5.55 -17.03 10.86
N ASP A 159 4.44 -17.75 10.67
CA ASP A 159 4.38 -18.95 9.82
C ASP A 159 4.15 -18.63 8.34
N VAL A 160 3.82 -17.38 8.02
CA VAL A 160 3.55 -16.95 6.64
C VAL A 160 4.86 -16.49 6.00
N PRO A 161 5.33 -17.13 4.90
CA PRO A 161 6.59 -16.79 4.27
C PRO A 161 6.53 -15.41 3.60
N ALA A 162 7.67 -14.74 3.54
CA ALA A 162 7.82 -13.59 2.66
C ALA A 162 7.81 -14.05 1.19
N VAL A 163 7.19 -13.29 0.29
CA VAL A 163 7.24 -13.57 -1.16
C VAL A 163 8.70 -13.69 -1.64
N ALA A 164 9.58 -12.85 -1.10
CA ALA A 164 11.01 -12.83 -1.41
C ALA A 164 11.75 -14.14 -1.07
N GLU A 165 11.21 -14.99 -0.19
CA GLU A 165 11.79 -16.32 0.09
C GLU A 165 11.66 -17.27 -1.12
N LEU A 166 10.63 -17.10 -1.95
CA LEU A 166 10.42 -17.89 -3.17
C LEU A 166 10.84 -17.12 -4.43
N LEU A 167 10.72 -15.80 -4.41
CA LEU A 167 11.03 -14.90 -5.53
C LEU A 167 12.07 -13.87 -5.08
N PRO A 168 13.36 -14.23 -5.01
CA PRO A 168 14.41 -13.30 -4.56
C PRO A 168 14.39 -11.98 -5.32
N GLY A 169 14.46 -10.87 -4.58
CA GLY A 169 14.37 -9.51 -5.12
C GLY A 169 12.94 -8.94 -5.18
N TYR A 170 11.93 -9.69 -4.76
CA TYR A 170 10.57 -9.17 -4.66
C TYR A 170 10.48 -8.10 -3.56
N ASP A 171 10.05 -6.89 -3.94
CA ASP A 171 9.89 -5.72 -3.06
C ASP A 171 8.57 -5.00 -3.36
N GLY A 172 7.49 -5.65 -2.93
CA GLY A 172 6.10 -5.26 -3.18
C GLY A 172 5.41 -4.57 -2.01
N ASP A 173 6.16 -4.06 -1.03
CA ASP A 173 5.54 -3.33 0.08
C ASP A 173 4.94 -2.01 -0.40
N GLY A 174 3.72 -1.72 0.05
CA GLY A 174 3.15 -0.39 -0.03
C GLY A 174 3.77 0.54 1.00
N TRP A 175 3.41 1.82 0.94
CA TRP A 175 3.80 2.80 1.95
C TRP A 175 2.68 3.80 2.20
N GLN A 176 2.72 4.42 3.38
CA GLN A 176 1.90 5.57 3.75
C GLN A 176 2.81 6.73 4.08
N GLY A 177 2.39 7.94 3.71
CA GLY A 177 3.15 9.15 3.99
C GLY A 177 2.28 10.40 3.96
N PHE A 178 2.85 11.47 4.48
CA PHE A 178 2.23 12.79 4.47
C PHE A 178 2.78 13.64 3.34
N TYR A 179 1.87 14.29 2.65
CA TYR A 179 2.15 15.31 1.64
C TYR A 179 1.39 16.58 1.99
N VAL A 180 1.93 17.70 1.54
CA VAL A 180 1.29 19.02 1.58
C VAL A 180 1.30 19.64 0.19
N PRO A 181 0.50 20.66 -0.11
CA PRO A 181 0.61 21.38 -1.38
C PRO A 181 2.04 21.82 -1.67
N ALA A 182 2.49 21.75 -2.93
CA ALA A 182 3.87 22.09 -3.30
C ALA A 182 4.26 23.54 -2.95
N ALA A 183 3.27 24.44 -2.86
CA ALA A 183 3.47 25.84 -2.48
C ALA A 183 3.62 26.07 -0.97
N THR A 184 3.52 25.05 -0.11
CA THR A 184 3.68 25.21 1.34
C THR A 184 5.10 25.69 1.67
N PRO A 185 5.26 26.76 2.50
CA PRO A 185 6.57 27.27 2.89
C PRO A 185 7.47 26.21 3.54
N LYS A 186 8.76 26.22 3.21
CA LYS A 186 9.73 25.18 3.62
C LYS A 186 9.84 25.02 5.13
N ASP A 187 9.77 26.11 5.88
CA ASP A 187 9.78 26.12 7.34
C ASP A 187 8.57 25.41 7.94
N ILE A 188 7.40 25.53 7.31
CA ILE A 188 6.18 24.80 7.69
C ILE A 188 6.31 23.31 7.38
N VAL A 189 6.84 22.94 6.20
CA VAL A 189 7.11 21.53 5.86
C VAL A 189 8.08 20.90 6.87
N GLN A 190 9.15 21.63 7.22
CA GLN A 190 10.14 21.19 8.20
C GLN A 190 9.52 20.99 9.59
N ARG A 191 8.64 21.91 10.01
CA ARG A 191 7.92 21.79 11.28
C ARG A 191 6.99 20.57 11.28
N PHE A 192 6.23 20.33 10.21
CA PHE A 192 5.40 19.14 10.11
C PHE A 192 6.21 17.85 10.15
N ASN A 193 7.31 17.77 9.41
CA ASN A 193 8.20 16.61 9.49
C ASN A 193 8.65 16.37 10.94
N THR A 194 9.15 17.42 11.61
CA THR A 194 9.66 17.33 12.98
C THR A 194 8.59 16.80 13.96
N GLU A 195 7.39 17.37 13.94
CA GLU A 195 6.33 16.98 14.88
C GLU A 195 5.75 15.59 14.57
N ILE A 196 5.56 15.24 13.29
CA ILE A 196 5.05 13.91 12.92
C ILE A 196 6.07 12.83 13.28
N VAL A 197 7.35 13.03 12.96
CA VAL A 197 8.41 12.06 13.29
C VAL A 197 8.53 11.89 14.81
N LYS A 198 8.39 12.99 15.58
CA LYS A 198 8.37 12.92 17.04
C LYS A 198 7.23 12.04 17.57
N VAL A 199 6.03 12.14 17.01
CA VAL A 199 4.89 11.27 17.37
C VAL A 199 5.16 9.83 16.95
N LEU A 200 5.66 9.61 15.74
CA LEU A 200 5.97 8.27 15.25
C LEU A 200 7.03 7.56 16.09
N ASN A 201 7.95 8.30 16.71
CA ASN A 201 8.96 7.72 17.60
C ASN A 201 8.45 7.43 19.03
N GLN A 202 7.19 7.71 19.35
CA GLN A 202 6.62 7.34 20.64
C GLN A 202 6.43 5.81 20.73
N PRO A 203 6.84 5.15 21.83
CA PRO A 203 6.79 3.69 21.93
C PRO A 203 5.38 3.08 21.82
N ASP A 204 4.33 3.78 22.24
CA ASP A 204 2.95 3.31 22.09
C ASP A 204 2.46 3.42 20.64
N VAL A 205 2.86 4.47 19.92
CA VAL A 205 2.57 4.63 18.48
C VAL A 205 3.27 3.56 17.66
N GLN A 206 4.57 3.34 17.91
CA GLN A 206 5.35 2.26 17.29
C GLN A 206 4.68 0.91 17.48
N ARG A 207 4.32 0.57 18.73
CA ARG A 207 3.64 -0.69 19.05
C ARG A 207 2.31 -0.84 18.31
N LYS A 208 1.45 0.17 18.35
CA LYS A 208 0.15 0.12 17.65
C LYS A 208 0.30 -0.12 16.15
N LEU A 209 1.27 0.54 15.50
CA LEU A 209 1.53 0.33 14.07
C LEU A 209 2.02 -1.10 13.80
N VAL A 210 2.93 -1.62 14.62
CA VAL A 210 3.42 -3.00 14.52
C VAL A 210 2.32 -4.03 14.76
N ASP A 211 1.45 -3.79 15.74
CA ASP A 211 0.30 -4.66 16.05
C ASP A 211 -0.70 -4.74 14.88
N LEU A 212 -0.80 -3.65 14.10
CA LEU A 212 -1.56 -3.57 12.86
C LEU A 212 -0.82 -4.18 11.65
N GLY A 213 0.39 -4.71 11.84
CA GLY A 213 1.21 -5.30 10.78
C GLY A 213 1.94 -4.28 9.90
N LEU A 214 2.01 -3.02 10.31
CA LEU A 214 2.74 -1.96 9.63
C LEU A 214 4.20 -1.91 10.12
N GLN A 215 5.08 -1.35 9.31
CA GLN A 215 6.47 -1.08 9.72
C GLN A 215 6.67 0.44 9.82
N PRO A 216 6.76 1.00 11.04
CA PRO A 216 6.96 2.43 11.22
C PRO A 216 8.27 2.90 10.59
N VAL A 217 8.27 4.09 9.97
CA VAL A 217 9.46 4.68 9.33
C VAL A 217 9.81 6.02 9.95
N GLY A 218 8.93 7.03 9.82
CA GLY A 218 9.22 8.40 10.28
C GLY A 218 10.44 9.00 9.58
N SER A 219 10.43 9.03 8.24
CA SER A 219 11.58 9.45 7.46
C SER A 219 11.83 10.97 7.50
N THR A 220 13.03 11.38 7.09
CA THR A 220 13.28 12.77 6.68
C THR A 220 12.51 13.11 5.40
N ILE A 221 12.39 14.41 5.10
CA ILE A 221 11.77 14.93 3.87
C ILE A 221 12.49 14.38 2.64
N ASP A 222 13.83 14.49 2.60
CA ASP A 222 14.64 14.06 1.46
C ASP A 222 14.59 12.55 1.22
N ALA A 223 14.59 11.76 2.31
CA ALA A 223 14.45 10.31 2.23
C ALA A 223 13.08 9.94 1.64
N PHE A 224 12.00 10.60 2.08
CA PHE A 224 10.68 10.33 1.51
C PHE A 224 10.59 10.77 0.04
N ALA A 225 11.14 11.94 -0.29
CA ALA A 225 11.20 12.43 -1.67
C ALA A 225 11.91 11.44 -2.60
N LYS A 226 12.97 10.79 -2.11
CA LYS A 226 13.67 9.72 -2.84
C LYS A 226 12.77 8.50 -3.04
N VAL A 227 12.12 8.01 -1.97
CA VAL A 227 11.17 6.89 -2.04
C VAL A 227 10.08 7.16 -3.08
N SER A 228 9.44 8.34 -3.04
CA SER A 228 8.40 8.70 -4.00
C SER A 228 8.87 8.65 -5.46
N ARG A 229 10.10 9.13 -5.73
CA ARG A 229 10.69 9.11 -7.08
C ARG A 229 11.02 7.69 -7.54
N ASP A 230 11.65 6.90 -6.67
CA ASP A 230 12.07 5.53 -6.99
C ASP A 230 10.86 4.62 -7.21
N GLU A 231 9.83 4.78 -6.38
CA GLU A 231 8.56 4.06 -6.49
C GLU A 231 7.83 4.40 -7.78
N TYR A 232 7.77 5.69 -8.15
CA TYR A 232 7.18 6.11 -9.43
C TYR A 232 7.87 5.43 -10.62
N ALA A 233 9.21 5.37 -10.60
CA ALA A 233 9.97 4.70 -11.64
C ALA A 233 9.75 3.17 -11.65
N LYS A 234 9.76 2.53 -10.48
CA LYS A 234 9.54 1.08 -10.31
C LYS A 234 8.18 0.67 -10.85
N TRP A 235 7.11 1.29 -10.34
CA TRP A 235 5.75 0.93 -10.72
C TRP A 235 5.39 1.40 -12.13
N GLY A 236 5.98 2.48 -12.62
CA GLY A 236 5.85 2.88 -14.02
C GLY A 236 6.37 1.81 -14.99
N LYS A 237 7.43 1.08 -14.65
CA LYS A 237 7.92 -0.06 -15.44
C LYS A 237 6.94 -1.23 -15.40
N ILE A 238 6.43 -1.58 -14.22
CA ILE A 238 5.43 -2.66 -14.06
C ILE A 238 4.15 -2.33 -14.84
N ALA A 239 3.63 -1.11 -14.71
CA ALA A 239 2.42 -0.70 -15.42
C ALA A 239 2.59 -0.81 -16.95
N LYS A 240 3.74 -0.35 -17.48
CA LYS A 240 4.04 -0.47 -18.91
C LYS A 240 4.17 -1.92 -19.37
N ALA A 241 4.90 -2.74 -18.62
CA ALA A 241 5.12 -4.15 -18.96
C ALA A 241 3.81 -4.97 -19.01
N ASN A 242 2.84 -4.61 -18.17
CA ASN A 242 1.56 -5.32 -18.05
C ASN A 242 0.39 -4.57 -18.71
N ASN A 243 0.68 -3.53 -19.51
CA ASN A 243 -0.32 -2.70 -20.19
C ASN A 243 -1.44 -2.17 -19.26
N ILE A 244 -1.10 -1.86 -18.00
CA ILE A 244 -2.04 -1.32 -17.02
C ILE A 244 -2.36 0.12 -17.40
N ARG A 245 -3.63 0.39 -17.69
CA ARG A 245 -4.14 1.72 -18.03
C ARG A 245 -5.34 2.03 -17.14
N ILE A 246 -5.35 3.21 -16.54
CA ILE A 246 -6.57 3.73 -15.92
C ILE A 246 -7.32 4.41 -17.04
N GLU A 247 -8.54 3.95 -17.30
CA GLU A 247 -9.44 4.67 -18.20
C GLU A 247 -9.89 5.96 -17.51
N SER A 248 -9.70 7.10 -18.19
CA SER A 248 -9.97 8.45 -17.71
C SER A 248 -11.28 9.02 -18.25
#